data_AF-A0A6N0BL14-F1
#
_entry.id   AF-A0A6N0BL14-F1
#
_cell.length_a   1.000
_cell.length_b   1.000
_cell.length_c   1.000
_cell.angle_alpha   90.00
_cell.angle_beta   90.00
_cell.angle_gamma   90.00
#
_symmetry.space_group_name_H-M   'P 1'
#
loop_
_entity.id
_entity.type
_entity.pdbx_description
1 polymer ?
#
loop_
_entity_poly.entity_id
_entity_poly.type
_entity_poly.pdbx_seq_one_letter_code
_entity_poly.pdbx_strand_id
1 'polypeptide(L)'
;MSTPSPHSKYFERARKGGQARAKRYEQLKTAVTEILTLKTPAQGWARYITAARIITTELETNHDHAIEASGLKRENLLDTVVRWLKADTEGRFGFRLKDEPAHQP
;
A
#
# COMPACT_ATOMS: atom_id res chain seq x y z
N MET A 1 2.81 45.71 -12.51
CA MET A 1 2.16 44.85 -11.49
C MET A 1 1.55 43.65 -12.22
N SER A 2 2.18 42.47 -12.13
CA SER A 2 1.69 41.28 -12.82
C SER A 2 0.63 40.58 -11.97
N THR A 3 -0.62 40.58 -12.44
CA THR A 3 -1.71 39.81 -11.84
C THR A 3 -1.42 38.31 -11.93
N PRO A 4 -1.43 37.54 -10.82
CA PRO A 4 -1.18 36.12 -10.87
C PRO A 4 -2.34 35.41 -11.59
N SER A 5 -1.99 34.65 -12.63
CA SER A 5 -2.92 33.86 -13.45
C SER A 5 -3.76 32.88 -12.60
N PRO A 6 -5.08 32.72 -12.85
CA PRO A 6 -5.97 31.87 -12.05
C PRO A 6 -5.56 30.39 -12.00
N HIS A 7 -4.82 29.91 -13.00
CA HIS A 7 -4.42 28.51 -13.15
C HIS A 7 -3.45 28.01 -12.05
N SER A 8 -2.66 28.89 -11.44
CA SER A 8 -1.65 28.49 -10.45
C SER A 8 -2.26 28.14 -9.08
N LYS A 9 -3.41 28.71 -8.72
CA LYS A 9 -4.08 28.43 -7.44
C LYS A 9 -4.65 27.01 -7.33
N TYR A 10 -5.03 26.40 -8.46
CA TYR A 10 -5.59 25.04 -8.48
C TYR A 10 -4.51 23.95 -8.31
N PHE A 11 -3.34 24.14 -8.92
CA PHE A 11 -2.22 23.20 -8.82
C PHE A 11 -1.68 23.08 -7.38
N GLU A 12 -1.57 24.18 -6.66
CA GLU A 12 -1.09 24.17 -5.27
C GLU A 12 -2.04 23.42 -4.31
N ARG A 13 -3.36 23.58 -4.50
CA ARG A 13 -4.37 22.85 -3.71
C ARG A 13 -4.33 21.34 -3.98
N ALA A 14 -4.19 20.94 -5.24
CA ALA A 14 -4.08 19.52 -5.60
C ALA A 14 -2.84 18.87 -4.96
N ARG A 15 -1.70 19.59 -4.95
CA ARG A 15 -0.43 19.10 -4.38
C ARG A 15 -0.50 18.95 -2.86
N LYS A 16 -1.07 19.93 -2.15
CA LYS A 16 -1.29 19.85 -0.68
C LYS A 16 -2.31 18.78 -0.29
N GLY A 17 -3.41 18.64 -1.05
CA GLY A 17 -4.41 17.60 -0.82
C GLY A 17 -3.86 16.19 -1.05
N GLY A 18 -3.05 16.00 -2.11
CA GLY A 18 -2.38 14.74 -2.39
C GLY A 18 -1.37 14.33 -1.31
N GLN A 19 -0.56 15.27 -0.82
CA GLN A 19 0.38 15.02 0.28
C GLN A 19 -0.33 14.70 1.60
N ALA A 20 -1.42 15.42 1.93
CA ALA A 20 -2.22 15.13 3.11
C ALA A 20 -2.86 13.73 3.04
N ARG A 21 -3.31 13.31 1.85
CA ARG A 21 -3.85 11.98 1.62
C ARG A 21 -2.77 10.88 1.71
N ALA A 22 -1.58 11.12 1.15
CA ALA A 22 -0.45 10.21 1.27
C ALA A 22 -0.06 9.99 2.75
N LYS A 23 -0.05 11.07 3.55
CA LYS A 23 0.28 11.02 4.98
C LYS A 23 -0.69 10.15 5.80
N ARG A 24 -1.99 10.12 5.45
CA ARG A 24 -3.00 9.28 6.14
C ARG A 24 -2.73 7.80 5.97
N TYR A 25 -2.16 7.38 4.85
CA TYR A 25 -1.83 5.98 4.59
C TYR A 25 -0.51 5.55 5.24
N GLU A 26 0.30 6.46 5.80
CA GLU A 26 1.63 6.10 6.30
C GLU A 26 1.59 5.06 7.42
N GLN A 27 0.70 5.24 8.41
CA GLN A 27 0.53 4.27 9.48
C GLN A 27 0.09 2.90 8.94
N LEU A 28 -0.85 2.90 7.99
CA LEU A 28 -1.35 1.68 7.37
C LEU A 28 -0.26 0.97 6.54
N LYS A 29 0.55 1.72 5.79
CA LYS A 29 1.67 1.18 5.01
C LYS A 29 2.77 0.64 5.91
N THR A 30 3.05 1.27 7.05
CA THR A 30 4.00 0.75 8.04
C THR A 30 3.53 -0.58 8.60
N ALA A 31 2.25 -0.69 8.99
CA ALA A 31 1.68 -1.96 9.44
C ALA A 31 1.75 -3.05 8.34
N VAL A 32 1.49 -2.70 7.08
CA VAL A 32 1.67 -3.62 5.94
C VAL A 32 3.12 -4.14 5.85
N THR A 33 4.12 -3.25 5.95
CA THR A 33 5.53 -3.64 5.92
C THR A 33 5.88 -4.54 7.11
N GLU A 34 5.44 -4.20 8.32
CA GLU A 34 5.66 -5.04 9.52
C GLU A 34 5.08 -6.45 9.35
N ILE A 35 3.84 -6.56 8.88
CA ILE A 35 3.19 -7.85 8.63
C ILE A 35 3.95 -8.64 7.55
N LEU A 36 4.39 -7.98 6.48
CA LEU A 36 5.20 -8.62 5.44
C LEU A 36 6.50 -9.15 5.99
N THR A 37 7.23 -8.37 6.80
CA THR A 37 8.49 -8.83 7.40
C THR A 37 8.28 -10.06 8.29
N LEU A 38 7.15 -10.13 9.01
CA LEU A 38 6.85 -11.24 9.92
C LEU A 38 6.30 -12.48 9.22
N LYS A 39 5.49 -12.31 8.18
CA LYS A 39 4.70 -13.40 7.57
C LYS A 39 5.26 -13.88 6.23
N THR A 40 6.23 -13.19 5.65
CA THR A 40 6.79 -13.57 4.34
C THR A 40 7.46 -14.94 4.46
N PRO A 41 7.00 -15.95 3.68
CA PRO A 41 7.66 -17.25 3.66
C PRO A 41 9.11 -17.14 3.16
N ALA A 42 9.99 -18.03 3.61
CA ALA A 42 11.40 -18.04 3.19
C ALA A 42 11.56 -18.10 1.65
N GLN A 43 10.66 -18.82 0.98
CA GLN A 43 10.60 -18.97 -0.48
C GLN A 43 9.81 -17.87 -1.19
N GLY A 44 9.29 -16.87 -0.48
CA GLY A 44 8.39 -15.85 -1.04
C GLY A 44 6.93 -16.30 -1.18
N TRP A 45 6.11 -15.39 -1.72
CA TRP A 45 4.67 -15.55 -1.86
C TRP A 45 4.29 -16.14 -3.21
N ALA A 46 3.32 -17.05 -3.25
CA ALA A 46 2.86 -17.63 -4.51
C ALA A 46 2.18 -16.61 -5.44
N ARG A 47 1.40 -15.69 -4.86
CA ARG A 47 0.67 -14.64 -5.59
C ARG A 47 0.48 -13.40 -4.73
N TYR A 48 0.43 -12.22 -5.35
CA TYR A 48 0.08 -10.96 -4.70
C TYR A 48 -1.23 -11.04 -3.91
N ILE A 49 -2.26 -11.65 -4.50
CA ILE A 49 -3.58 -11.74 -3.86
C ILE A 49 -3.57 -12.58 -2.59
N THR A 50 -2.73 -13.62 -2.55
CA THR A 50 -2.60 -14.48 -1.37
C THR A 50 -1.95 -13.72 -0.23
N ALA A 51 -0.86 -13.01 -0.51
CA ALA A 51 -0.20 -12.16 0.48
C ALA A 51 -1.13 -11.04 0.96
N ALA A 52 -1.79 -10.35 0.03
CA ALA A 52 -2.70 -9.27 0.35
C ALA A 52 -3.85 -9.73 1.25
N ARG A 53 -4.44 -10.91 1.02
CA ARG A 53 -5.50 -11.47 1.89
C ARG A 53 -5.01 -11.68 3.32
N ILE A 54 -3.82 -12.26 3.50
CA ILE A 54 -3.24 -12.50 4.82
C ILE A 54 -2.96 -11.16 5.51
N ILE A 55 -2.38 -10.20 4.79
CA ILE A 55 -2.11 -8.87 5.30
C ILE A 55 -3.41 -8.16 5.69
N THR A 56 -4.46 -8.22 4.87
CA THR A 56 -5.74 -7.58 5.20
C THR A 56 -6.39 -8.18 6.43
N THR A 57 -6.37 -9.51 6.58
CA THR A 57 -6.89 -10.16 7.78
C THR A 57 -6.13 -9.74 9.03
N GLU A 58 -4.80 -9.66 8.96
CA GLU A 58 -3.97 -9.19 10.08
C GLU A 58 -4.21 -7.71 10.40
N LEU A 59 -4.37 -6.86 9.38
CA LEU A 59 -4.71 -5.45 9.56
C LEU A 59 -6.07 -5.26 10.22
N GLU A 60 -7.08 -6.01 9.79
CA GLU A 60 -8.43 -5.94 10.37
C GLU A 60 -8.47 -6.47 11.80
N THR A 61 -7.63 -7.46 12.12
CA THR A 61 -7.59 -8.07 13.46
C THR A 61 -6.79 -7.21 14.44
N ASN A 62 -5.64 -6.69 14.02
CA ASN A 62 -4.63 -6.13 14.93
C ASN A 62 -4.37 -4.62 14.72
N HIS A 63 -4.83 -4.05 13.60
CA HIS A 63 -4.52 -2.67 13.20
C HIS A 63 -5.76 -1.88 12.76
N ASP A 64 -6.93 -2.15 13.35
CA ASP A 64 -8.18 -1.50 12.95
C ASP A 64 -8.12 0.03 13.04
N HIS A 65 -7.48 0.56 14.09
CA HIS A 65 -7.20 1.99 14.23
C HIS A 65 -6.43 2.58 13.03
N ALA A 66 -5.46 1.85 12.46
CA ALA A 66 -4.71 2.32 11.30
C ALA A 66 -5.58 2.36 10.03
N ILE A 67 -6.54 1.44 9.90
CA ILE A 67 -7.53 1.45 8.82
C ILE A 67 -8.43 2.68 8.97
N GLU A 68 -8.98 2.92 10.16
CA GLU A 68 -9.85 4.07 10.44
C GLU A 68 -9.13 5.40 10.22
N ALA A 69 -7.93 5.56 10.77
CA ALA A 69 -7.12 6.77 10.64
C ALA A 69 -6.74 7.06 9.18
N SER A 70 -6.62 6.02 8.35
CA SER A 70 -6.34 6.19 6.92
C SER A 70 -7.54 6.72 6.13
N GLY A 71 -8.76 6.59 6.66
CA GLY A 71 -10.01 6.88 5.96
C GLY A 71 -10.28 5.92 4.79
N LEU A 72 -9.57 4.78 4.72
CA LEU A 72 -9.81 3.75 3.74
C LEU A 72 -11.02 2.92 4.15
N LYS A 73 -11.97 2.73 3.23
CA LYS A 73 -13.06 1.80 3.46
C LYS A 73 -12.53 0.37 3.46
N ARG A 74 -12.98 -0.46 4.41
CA ARG A 74 -12.59 -1.88 4.54
C ARG A 74 -12.80 -2.67 3.23
N GLU A 75 -13.91 -2.42 2.52
CA GLU A 75 -14.21 -3.02 1.21
C GLU A 75 -13.11 -2.77 0.14
N ASN A 76 -12.33 -1.70 0.27
CA ASN A 76 -11.25 -1.33 -0.65
C ASN A 76 -9.86 -1.71 -0.13
N LEU A 77 -9.75 -2.28 1.08
CA LEU A 77 -8.47 -2.57 1.72
C LEU A 77 -7.68 -3.59 0.92
N LEU A 78 -8.31 -4.70 0.54
CA LEU A 78 -7.67 -5.77 -0.22
C LEU A 78 -7.08 -5.26 -1.54
N ASP A 79 -7.90 -4.57 -2.34
CA ASP A 79 -7.45 -4.02 -3.62
C ASP A 79 -6.35 -2.98 -3.46
N THR A 80 -6.42 -2.17 -2.40
CA THR A 80 -5.39 -1.17 -2.09
C THR A 80 -4.07 -1.83 -1.75
N VAL A 81 -4.07 -2.85 -0.89
CA VAL A 81 -2.86 -3.61 -0.53
C VAL A 81 -2.28 -4.30 -1.77
N VAL A 82 -3.11 -4.96 -2.59
CA VAL A 82 -2.63 -5.57 -3.86
C VAL A 82 -1.96 -4.52 -4.76
N ARG A 83 -2.55 -3.34 -4.91
CA ARG A 83 -1.96 -2.25 -5.72
C ARG A 83 -0.63 -1.77 -5.15
N TRP A 84 -0.51 -1.66 -3.82
CA TRP A 84 0.74 -1.29 -3.18
C TRP A 84 1.84 -2.31 -3.39
N LEU A 85 1.56 -3.60 -3.18
CA LEU A 85 2.54 -4.66 -3.39
C LEU A 85 3.02 -4.70 -4.86
N LYS A 86 2.12 -4.46 -5.82
CA LYS A 86 2.47 -4.39 -7.25
C LYS A 86 3.26 -3.15 -7.62
N ALA A 87 2.90 -1.99 -7.06
CA ALA A 87 3.55 -0.72 -7.40
C ALA A 87 4.94 -0.58 -6.77
N ASP A 88 5.17 -1.25 -5.65
CA ASP A 88 6.39 -1.13 -4.86
C ASP A 88 6.83 -2.51 -4.34
N THR A 89 7.07 -3.42 -5.29
CA THR A 89 7.45 -4.80 -5.00
C THR A 89 8.80 -4.88 -4.30
N GLU A 90 9.82 -4.17 -4.79
CA GLU A 90 11.20 -4.28 -4.26
C GLU A 90 11.61 -3.13 -3.31
N GLY A 91 10.83 -2.06 -3.22
CA GLY A 91 11.15 -0.92 -2.36
C GLY A 91 10.57 -1.09 -0.96
N ARG A 92 9.58 -0.28 -0.57
CA ARG A 92 9.12 -0.18 0.83
C ARG A 92 8.61 -1.50 1.41
N PHE A 93 8.04 -2.35 0.58
CA PHE A 93 7.36 -3.56 1.04
C PHE A 93 8.24 -4.81 1.03
N GLY A 94 9.40 -4.78 0.35
CA GLY A 94 10.30 -5.94 0.24
C GLY A 94 9.57 -7.22 -0.20
N PHE A 95 8.52 -7.07 -1.01
CA PHE A 95 7.65 -8.15 -1.44
C PHE A 95 8.39 -9.05 -2.42
N ARG A 96 8.35 -10.36 -2.17
CA ARG A 96 8.99 -11.36 -3.04
C ARG A 96 7.97 -12.37 -3.48
N LEU A 97 7.82 -12.54 -4.79
CA LEU A 97 7.14 -13.70 -5.34
C LEU A 97 8.07 -14.90 -5.27
N LYS A 98 7.48 -16.08 -5.08
CA LYS A 98 8.20 -17.33 -5.24
C LYS A 98 8.58 -17.47 -6.70
N ASP A 99 9.87 -17.71 -6.97
CA ASP A 99 10.30 -18.17 -8.28
C ASP A 99 9.62 -19.51 -8.55
N GLU A 100 8.78 -19.54 -9.58
CA GLU A 100 8.24 -20.80 -10.08
C GLU A 100 9.44 -21.62 -10.59
N PRO A 101 9.67 -22.85 -10.11
CA PRO A 101 10.72 -23.68 -10.70
C PRO A 101 10.37 -23.79 -12.18
N ALA A 102 11.23 -23.23 -13.03
CA ALA A 102 11.09 -23.32 -14.47
C ALA A 102 10.84 -24.80 -14.80
N HIS A 103 9.64 -25.09 -15.29
CA HIS A 103 9.31 -26.39 -15.85
C HIS A 103 10.25 -26.54 -17.06
N GLN A 104 11.41 -27.17 -16.84
CA GLN A 104 12.26 -27.60 -17.93
C GLN A 104 11.54 -28.76 -18.62
N PRO A 105 11.31 -28.67 -19.94
CA PRO A 105 10.61 -29.70 -20.71
C PRO A 105 11.39 -31.02 -20.75
#